data_AF-A0A963HCT7-F1
#
_entry.id   AF-A0A963HCT7-F1
#
_cell.length_a   1.000
_cell.length_b   1.000
_cell.length_c   1.000
_cell.angle_alpha   90.00
_cell.angle_beta   90.00
_cell.angle_gamma   90.00
#
_symmetry.space_group_name_H-M   'P 1'
#
loop_
_entity.id
_entity.type
_entity.pdbx_description
1 polymer ?
#
loop_
_entity_poly.entity_id
_entity_poly.type
_entity_poly.pdbx_seq_one_letter_code
_entity_poly.pdbx_strand_id
1 'polypeptide(L)'
;MPTLSNPSEIAREALRLLASRRMSPSPDNYRALYHEIAGTPAHAAAPFPERELKALLGSLPTDKPAQQRLARRFEQAFKGKSWDELKRGLAELFAQLSKEQDLPWSELFGDFLRQWEGKQLGLTLARKREALERVLAGGAGNSELLFTRLQGLVKSWSLNAPEAEEMPLVEGERAAAASTTATVGSAAADAASAAAARPT
;
A
#
# COMPACT_ATOMS: atom_id res chain seq x y z
N MET A 1 2.20 -22.05 -53.94
CA MET A 1 2.02 -20.68 -53.41
C MET A 1 3.36 -19.97 -53.41
N PRO A 2 3.46 -18.70 -53.81
CA PRO A 2 4.70 -17.94 -53.68
C PRO A 2 5.00 -17.68 -52.20
N THR A 3 6.19 -18.02 -51.75
CA THR A 3 6.69 -17.67 -50.41
C THR A 3 7.19 -16.23 -50.42
N LEU A 4 6.31 -15.27 -50.12
CA LEU A 4 6.69 -13.86 -50.01
C LEU A 4 7.62 -13.67 -48.81
N SER A 5 8.92 -13.47 -49.06
CA SER A 5 9.92 -13.21 -48.00
C SER A 5 10.07 -11.73 -47.67
N ASN A 6 9.56 -10.83 -48.53
CA ASN A 6 9.70 -9.38 -48.39
C ASN A 6 8.55 -8.79 -47.55
N PRO A 7 8.83 -8.16 -46.39
CA PRO A 7 7.81 -7.50 -45.55
C PRO A 7 6.93 -6.49 -46.31
N SER A 8 7.48 -5.82 -47.32
CA SER A 8 6.76 -4.83 -48.14
C SER A 8 5.74 -5.47 -49.09
N GLU A 9 5.94 -6.73 -49.48
CA GLU A 9 5.03 -7.48 -50.35
C GLU A 9 3.93 -8.14 -49.54
N ILE A 10 4.27 -8.74 -48.39
CA ILE A 10 3.32 -9.23 -47.38
C ILE A 10 2.35 -8.11 -46.98
N ALA A 11 2.84 -6.90 -46.71
CA ALA A 11 2.01 -5.73 -46.39
C ALA A 11 1.03 -5.35 -47.52
N ARG A 12 1.47 -5.41 -48.78
CA ARG A 12 0.62 -5.12 -49.96
C ARG A 12 -0.44 -6.19 -50.17
N GLU A 13 -0.11 -7.47 -49.99
CA GLU A 13 -1.09 -8.55 -50.03
C GLU A 13 -2.08 -8.49 -48.86
N ALA A 14 -1.64 -8.12 -47.65
CA ALA A 14 -2.54 -7.93 -46.51
C ALA A 14 -3.57 -6.81 -46.77
N LEU A 15 -3.15 -5.66 -47.33
CA LEU A 15 -4.08 -4.61 -47.74
C LEU A 15 -5.02 -5.06 -48.87
N ARG A 16 -4.50 -5.81 -49.85
CA ARG A 16 -5.29 -6.37 -50.97
C ARG A 16 -6.34 -7.39 -50.49
N LEU A 17 -6.00 -8.23 -49.52
CA LEU A 17 -6.90 -9.20 -48.89
C LEU A 17 -7.92 -8.53 -47.97
N LEU A 18 -7.55 -7.45 -47.27
CA LEU A 18 -8.49 -6.68 -46.47
C LEU A 18 -9.58 -6.05 -47.36
N ALA A 19 -9.17 -5.47 -48.50
CA ALA A 19 -10.08 -4.93 -49.50
C ALA A 19 -10.93 -6.01 -50.19
N SER A 20 -10.36 -7.16 -50.57
CA SER A 20 -11.10 -8.22 -51.28
C SER A 20 -12.07 -8.99 -50.37
N ARG A 21 -11.68 -9.25 -49.11
CA ARG A 21 -12.57 -9.80 -48.07
C ARG A 21 -13.58 -8.76 -47.54
N ARG A 22 -13.53 -7.50 -48.00
CA ARG A 22 -14.35 -6.35 -47.56
C ARG A 22 -14.39 -6.17 -46.03
N MET A 23 -13.31 -6.50 -45.34
CA MET A 23 -13.25 -6.35 -43.89
C MET A 23 -13.09 -4.88 -43.50
N SER A 24 -13.63 -4.49 -42.34
CA SER A 24 -13.42 -3.14 -41.80
C SER A 24 -11.92 -2.84 -41.71
N PRO A 25 -11.45 -1.63 -42.08
CA PRO A 25 -10.04 -1.24 -42.00
C PRO A 25 -9.60 -0.95 -40.55
N SER A 26 -9.72 -1.97 -39.70
CA SER A 26 -9.16 -1.99 -38.34
C SER A 26 -7.69 -2.39 -38.37
N PRO A 27 -6.82 -1.79 -37.52
CA PRO A 27 -5.45 -2.25 -37.33
C PRO A 27 -5.35 -3.75 -37.02
N ASP A 28 -6.33 -4.32 -36.31
CA ASP A 28 -6.32 -5.74 -35.94
C ASP A 28 -6.65 -6.67 -37.11
N ASN A 29 -7.51 -6.25 -38.04
CA ASN A 29 -7.80 -7.01 -39.25
C ASN A 29 -6.59 -7.03 -40.20
N TYR A 30 -5.88 -5.91 -40.32
CA TYR A 30 -4.62 -5.83 -41.06
C TYR A 30 -3.54 -6.70 -40.41
N ARG A 31 -3.38 -6.59 -39.08
CA ARG A 31 -2.45 -7.38 -38.27
C ARG A 31 -2.68 -8.89 -38.44
N ALA A 32 -3.93 -9.35 -38.36
CA ALA A 32 -4.29 -10.74 -38.55
C ALA A 32 -3.89 -11.25 -39.96
N LEU A 33 -4.26 -10.51 -41.02
CA LEU A 33 -3.90 -10.85 -42.39
C LEU A 33 -2.38 -10.84 -42.64
N TYR A 34 -1.67 -9.86 -42.09
CA TYR A 34 -0.22 -9.75 -42.24
C TYR A 34 0.48 -10.98 -41.66
N HIS A 35 0.06 -11.44 -40.47
CA HIS A 35 0.60 -12.65 -39.84
C HIS A 35 0.14 -13.95 -40.55
N GLU A 36 -1.10 -14.00 -41.05
CA GLU A 36 -1.63 -15.09 -41.91
C GLU A 36 -0.73 -15.32 -43.14
N ILE A 37 -0.33 -14.25 -43.84
CA ILE A 37 0.51 -14.31 -45.05
C ILE A 37 1.99 -14.55 -44.68
N ALA A 38 2.49 -13.94 -43.60
CA ALA A 38 3.87 -14.08 -43.15
C ALA A 38 4.19 -15.45 -42.51
N GLY A 39 3.20 -16.32 -42.33
CA GLY A 39 3.37 -17.62 -41.65
C GLY A 39 3.76 -17.50 -40.17
N THR A 40 3.64 -16.32 -39.57
CA THR A 40 3.98 -16.06 -38.17
C THR A 40 2.74 -16.23 -37.29
N PRO A 41 2.86 -16.77 -36.06
CA PRO A 41 1.70 -16.96 -35.20
C PRO A 41 1.07 -15.62 -34.83
N ALA A 42 -0.20 -15.41 -35.18
CA ALA A 42 -0.91 -14.15 -34.98
C ALA A 42 -1.03 -13.72 -33.50
N HIS A 43 -0.69 -14.58 -32.55
CA HIS A 43 -0.61 -14.24 -31.12
C HIS A 43 0.68 -13.51 -30.72
N ALA A 44 1.72 -13.49 -31.59
CA ALA A 44 2.94 -12.70 -31.38
C ALA A 44 2.76 -11.19 -31.70
N ALA A 45 1.55 -10.76 -32.03
CA ALA A 45 1.28 -9.52 -32.77
C ALA A 45 1.18 -8.24 -31.93
N ALA A 46 1.44 -8.33 -30.62
CA ALA A 46 1.59 -7.19 -29.73
C ALA A 46 2.89 -7.37 -28.92
N PRO A 47 3.97 -6.60 -29.17
CA PRO A 47 5.11 -6.59 -28.27
C PRO A 47 4.63 -6.15 -26.89
N PHE A 48 5.09 -6.84 -25.83
CA PHE A 48 4.68 -6.53 -24.46
C PHE A 48 5.01 -5.04 -24.16
N PRO A 49 4.03 -4.20 -23.78
CA PRO A 49 4.18 -2.75 -23.77
C PRO A 49 4.93 -2.26 -22.52
N GLU A 50 6.18 -2.69 -22.37
CA GLU A 50 7.05 -2.40 -21.23
C GLU A 50 7.17 -0.90 -20.94
N ARG A 51 7.18 -0.06 -21.97
CA ARG A 51 7.39 1.39 -21.83
C ARG A 51 6.15 2.05 -21.24
N GLU A 52 4.98 1.72 -21.77
CA GLU A 52 3.68 2.22 -21.34
C GLU A 52 3.35 1.71 -19.93
N LEU A 53 3.66 0.44 -19.64
CA LEU A 53 3.50 -0.16 -18.32
C LEU A 53 4.46 0.42 -17.27
N LYS A 54 5.72 0.73 -17.64
CA LYS A 54 6.65 1.46 -16.76
C LYS A 54 6.23 2.92 -16.56
N ALA A 55 5.66 3.57 -17.57
CA ALA A 55 5.12 4.92 -17.44
C ALA A 55 3.90 4.96 -16.48
N LEU A 56 3.03 3.95 -16.54
CA LEU A 56 1.96 3.77 -15.55
C LEU A 56 2.53 3.52 -14.15
N LEU A 57 3.56 2.68 -13.99
CA LEU A 57 4.18 2.47 -12.68
C LEU A 57 4.82 3.75 -12.12
N GLY A 58 5.44 4.56 -12.97
CA GLY A 58 5.98 5.87 -12.61
C GLY A 58 4.93 6.94 -12.27
N SER A 59 3.64 6.70 -12.53
CA SER A 59 2.53 7.58 -12.12
C SER A 59 1.80 7.12 -10.85
N LEU A 60 2.16 5.97 -10.27
CA LEU A 60 1.57 5.51 -9.01
C LEU A 60 2.17 6.25 -7.79
N PRO A 61 1.33 6.77 -6.87
CA PRO A 61 1.81 7.35 -5.62
C PRO A 61 2.49 6.28 -4.77
N THR A 62 3.68 6.59 -4.26
CA THR A 62 4.56 5.66 -3.53
C THR A 62 4.89 6.14 -2.10
N ASP A 63 4.08 7.05 -1.57
CA ASP A 63 4.26 7.68 -0.25
C ASP A 63 4.12 6.68 0.91
N LYS A 64 3.19 5.71 0.79
CA LYS A 64 2.95 4.69 1.82
C LYS A 64 3.81 3.44 1.57
N PRO A 65 4.34 2.78 2.62
CA PRO A 65 5.13 1.56 2.46
C PRO A 65 4.32 0.42 1.79
N ALA A 66 3.00 0.36 1.99
CA ALA A 66 2.12 -0.56 1.26
C ALA A 66 2.11 -0.30 -0.26
N GLN A 67 2.10 0.96 -0.69
CA GLN A 67 2.18 1.35 -2.10
C GLN A 67 3.57 1.01 -2.71
N GLN A 68 4.64 1.10 -1.92
CA GLN A 68 5.98 0.68 -2.35
C GLN A 68 6.08 -0.86 -2.50
N ARG A 69 5.43 -1.65 -1.62
CA ARG A 69 5.30 -3.11 -1.78
C ARG A 69 4.53 -3.47 -3.06
N LEU A 70 3.44 -2.75 -3.32
CA LEU A 70 2.62 -2.83 -4.54
C LEU A 70 3.46 -2.57 -5.81
N ALA A 71 4.18 -1.45 -5.86
CA ALA A 71 5.01 -1.07 -7.01
C ALA A 71 6.08 -2.14 -7.33
N ARG A 72 6.85 -2.57 -6.32
CA ARG A 72 7.89 -3.61 -6.49
C ARG A 72 7.33 -4.95 -7.01
N ARG A 73 6.10 -5.31 -6.64
CA ARG A 73 5.43 -6.51 -7.17
C ARG A 73 5.01 -6.36 -8.64
N PHE A 74 4.50 -5.19 -9.05
CA PHE A 74 4.26 -4.90 -10.47
C PHE A 74 5.55 -4.94 -11.30
N GLU A 75 6.64 -4.34 -10.80
CA GLU A 75 7.97 -4.41 -11.44
C GLU A 75 8.45 -5.86 -11.60
N GLN A 76 8.18 -6.72 -10.60
CA GLN A 76 8.51 -8.14 -10.64
C GLN A 76 7.67 -8.89 -11.68
N ALA A 77 6.37 -8.60 -11.79
CA ALA A 77 5.51 -9.17 -12.83
C ALA A 77 5.89 -8.73 -14.25
N PHE A 78 6.41 -7.52 -14.44
CA PHE A 78 6.92 -7.07 -15.74
C PHE A 78 8.13 -7.88 -16.26
N LYS A 79 8.88 -8.58 -15.38
CA LYS A 79 10.03 -9.39 -15.79
C LYS A 79 9.65 -10.62 -16.61
N GLY A 80 8.45 -11.16 -16.44
CA GLY A 80 7.94 -12.28 -17.22
C GLY A 80 7.59 -11.94 -18.67
N LYS A 81 7.43 -10.64 -18.98
CA LYS A 81 7.02 -10.11 -20.29
C LYS A 81 5.73 -10.71 -20.88
N SER A 82 4.93 -11.37 -20.05
CA SER A 82 3.68 -12.03 -20.45
C SER A 82 2.48 -11.33 -19.83
N TRP A 83 1.41 -11.17 -20.61
CA TRP A 83 0.15 -10.59 -20.13
C TRP A 83 -0.50 -11.44 -19.04
N ASP A 84 -0.23 -12.74 -19.00
CA ASP A 84 -0.85 -13.66 -18.05
C ASP A 84 -0.10 -13.75 -16.71
N GLU A 85 1.20 -13.41 -16.65
CA GLU A 85 1.87 -13.12 -15.38
C GLU A 85 1.41 -11.78 -14.80
N LEU A 86 1.22 -10.76 -15.64
CA LEU A 86 0.65 -9.48 -15.21
C LEU A 86 -0.77 -9.66 -14.62
N LYS A 87 -1.67 -10.37 -15.33
CA LYS A 87 -3.01 -10.68 -14.82
C LYS A 87 -2.98 -11.47 -13.50
N ARG A 88 -2.09 -12.47 -13.39
CA ARG A 88 -1.95 -13.27 -12.15
C ARG A 88 -1.43 -12.43 -10.99
N GLY A 89 -0.36 -11.66 -11.19
CA GLY A 89 0.19 -10.77 -10.16
C GLY A 89 -0.81 -9.69 -9.71
N LEU A 90 -1.61 -9.16 -10.65
CA LEU A 90 -2.71 -8.24 -10.34
C LEU A 90 -3.81 -8.90 -9.50
N ALA A 91 -4.25 -10.11 -9.88
CA ALA A 91 -5.30 -10.84 -9.16
C ALA A 91 -4.85 -11.28 -7.76
N GLU A 92 -3.61 -11.77 -7.62
CA GLU A 92 -3.01 -12.11 -6.33
C GLU A 92 -2.87 -10.87 -5.44
N LEU A 93 -2.50 -9.72 -6.02
CA LEU A 93 -2.42 -8.46 -5.29
C LEU A 93 -3.79 -7.97 -4.81
N PHE A 94 -4.84 -8.02 -5.65
CA PHE A 94 -6.20 -7.70 -5.19
C PHE A 94 -6.66 -8.64 -4.06
N ALA A 95 -6.43 -9.95 -4.20
CA ALA A 95 -6.76 -10.92 -3.15
C ALA A 95 -5.97 -10.68 -1.84
N GLN A 96 -4.75 -10.13 -1.92
CA GLN A 96 -3.98 -9.77 -0.74
C GLN A 96 -4.38 -8.40 -0.15
N LEU A 97 -4.80 -7.44 -0.97
CA LEU A 97 -5.39 -6.18 -0.50
C LEU A 97 -6.73 -6.41 0.21
N SER A 98 -7.54 -7.37 -0.23
CA SER A 98 -8.73 -7.81 0.52
C SER A 98 -8.34 -8.37 1.88
N LYS A 99 -7.33 -9.26 1.95
CA LYS A 99 -6.84 -9.84 3.21
C LYS A 99 -6.21 -8.83 4.18
N GLU A 100 -5.55 -7.79 3.69
CA GLU A 100 -5.09 -6.67 4.53
C GLU A 100 -6.27 -5.81 5.05
N GLN A 101 -7.46 -5.89 4.43
CA GLN A 101 -8.69 -5.17 4.81
C GLN A 101 -9.77 -6.06 5.49
N ASP A 102 -9.56 -7.38 5.59
CA ASP A 102 -10.45 -8.36 6.24
C ASP A 102 -10.40 -8.23 7.78
N LEU A 103 -10.77 -7.05 8.28
CA LEU A 103 -11.02 -6.79 9.69
C LEU A 103 -12.28 -7.54 10.12
N PRO A 104 -12.23 -8.39 11.17
CA PRO A 104 -13.38 -9.20 11.61
C PRO A 104 -14.40 -8.37 12.39
N TRP A 105 -15.01 -7.40 11.71
CA TRP A 105 -16.07 -6.53 12.24
C TRP A 105 -17.25 -7.33 12.79
N SER A 106 -17.60 -8.46 12.16
CA SER A 106 -18.68 -9.35 12.62
C SER A 106 -18.42 -9.90 14.04
N GLU A 107 -17.19 -10.31 14.34
CA GLU A 107 -16.80 -10.79 15.67
C GLU A 107 -16.76 -9.64 16.66
N LEU A 108 -16.16 -8.50 16.27
CA LEU A 108 -16.05 -7.31 17.11
C LEU A 108 -17.43 -6.72 17.48
N PHE A 109 -18.39 -6.68 16.54
CA PHE A 109 -19.76 -6.26 16.82
C PHE A 109 -20.52 -7.28 17.68
N GLY A 110 -20.25 -8.59 17.52
CA GLY A 110 -20.79 -9.63 18.39
C GLY A 110 -20.35 -9.47 19.85
N ASP A 111 -19.04 -9.33 20.08
CA ASP A 111 -18.50 -9.08 21.42
C ASP A 111 -18.90 -7.70 21.97
N PHE A 112 -19.00 -6.67 21.12
CA PHE A 112 -19.52 -5.36 21.52
C PHE A 112 -20.96 -5.45 22.03
N LEU A 113 -21.88 -6.10 21.29
CA LEU A 113 -23.28 -6.25 21.71
C LEU A 113 -23.40 -7.08 23.00
N ARG A 114 -22.70 -8.22 23.06
CA ARG A 114 -22.63 -9.09 24.24
C ARG A 114 -22.18 -8.34 25.49
N GLN A 115 -21.25 -7.40 25.35
CA GLN A 115 -20.77 -6.57 26.46
C GLN A 115 -21.59 -5.29 26.70
N TRP A 116 -22.31 -4.80 25.69
CA TRP A 116 -23.26 -3.71 25.84
C TRP A 116 -24.42 -4.15 26.74
N GLU A 117 -25.01 -5.31 26.44
CA GLU A 117 -26.11 -5.95 27.18
C GLU A 117 -25.66 -6.56 28.52
N GLY A 118 -24.36 -6.85 28.67
CA GLY A 118 -23.77 -7.36 29.91
C GLY A 118 -23.96 -6.41 31.10
N LYS A 119 -24.58 -6.91 32.17
CA LYS A 119 -24.71 -6.23 33.46
C LYS A 119 -23.34 -6.12 34.15
N GLN A 120 -22.70 -4.97 33.99
CA GLN A 120 -21.40 -4.65 34.59
C GLN A 120 -21.60 -3.68 35.76
N LEU A 121 -21.01 -4.00 36.92
CA LEU A 121 -21.11 -3.16 38.12
C LEU A 121 -20.16 -1.96 37.99
N GLY A 122 -20.69 -0.75 38.16
CA GLY A 122 -19.93 0.51 38.06
C GLY A 122 -19.91 1.17 36.67
N LEU A 123 -20.29 0.48 35.60
CA LEU A 123 -20.25 1.01 34.23
C LEU A 123 -21.66 1.32 33.69
N THR A 124 -22.11 2.57 33.88
CA THR A 124 -23.44 3.02 33.44
C THR A 124 -23.56 3.11 31.92
N LEU A 125 -24.78 2.96 31.39
CA LEU A 125 -25.06 3.09 29.95
C LEU A 125 -24.65 4.46 29.40
N ALA A 126 -24.74 5.52 30.21
CA ALA A 126 -24.23 6.85 29.86
C ALA A 126 -22.70 6.84 29.65
N ARG A 127 -21.91 6.24 30.57
CA ARG A 127 -20.45 6.14 30.45
C ARG A 127 -20.02 5.23 29.29
N LYS A 128 -20.73 4.11 29.04
CA LYS A 128 -20.53 3.28 27.83
C LYS A 128 -20.74 4.09 26.54
N ARG A 129 -21.81 4.88 26.48
CA ARG A 129 -22.12 5.74 25.33
C ARG A 129 -21.09 6.85 25.11
N GLU A 130 -20.70 7.57 26.16
CA GLU A 130 -19.71 8.65 26.08
C GLU A 130 -18.33 8.14 25.63
N ALA A 131 -17.91 6.98 26.12
CA ALA A 131 -16.68 6.33 25.67
C ALA A 131 -16.73 5.91 24.19
N LEU A 132 -17.88 5.44 23.70
CA LEU A 132 -18.10 5.15 22.27
C LEU A 132 -18.07 6.44 21.43
N GLU A 133 -18.77 7.49 21.83
CA GLU A 133 -18.77 8.79 21.12
C GLU A 133 -17.36 9.38 21.02
N ARG A 134 -16.56 9.26 22.10
CA ARG A 134 -15.13 9.64 22.12
C ARG A 134 -14.28 8.82 21.14
N VAL A 135 -14.51 7.50 21.02
CA VAL A 135 -13.82 6.63 20.05
C VAL A 135 -14.22 6.98 18.60
N LEU A 136 -15.51 7.20 18.34
CA LEU A 136 -16.03 7.55 17.01
C LEU A 136 -15.51 8.92 16.54
N ALA A 137 -15.57 9.95 17.39
CA ALA A 137 -15.03 11.28 17.10
C ALA A 137 -13.52 11.22 16.81
N GLY A 138 -12.77 10.41 17.56
CA GLY A 138 -11.34 10.18 17.34
C GLY A 138 -11.00 9.18 16.22
N GLY A 139 -11.98 8.60 15.53
CA GLY A 139 -11.79 7.55 14.52
C GLY A 139 -12.11 7.97 13.08
N ALA A 140 -12.57 9.21 12.86
CA ALA A 140 -13.00 9.69 11.56
C ALA A 140 -11.89 9.57 10.49
N GLY A 141 -12.19 8.83 9.41
CA GLY A 141 -11.32 8.67 8.24
C GLY A 141 -10.37 7.47 8.23
N ASN A 142 -10.22 6.71 9.32
CA ASN A 142 -9.33 5.54 9.37
C ASN A 142 -10.01 4.30 9.97
N SER A 143 -10.51 3.41 9.10
CA SER A 143 -11.21 2.18 9.49
C SER A 143 -10.40 1.29 10.44
N GLU A 144 -9.11 1.09 10.14
CA GLU A 144 -8.18 0.32 10.99
C GLU A 144 -8.05 0.89 12.40
N LEU A 145 -7.84 2.20 12.54
CA LEU A 145 -7.70 2.85 13.84
C LEU A 145 -9.01 2.82 14.65
N LEU A 146 -10.16 2.93 13.97
CA LEU A 146 -11.48 2.79 14.60
C LEU A 146 -11.67 1.37 15.13
N PHE A 147 -11.32 0.34 14.33
CA PHE A 147 -11.35 -1.06 14.75
C PHE A 147 -10.46 -1.32 15.97
N THR A 148 -9.18 -0.89 15.93
CA THR A 148 -8.26 -1.10 17.06
C THR A 148 -8.75 -0.40 18.33
N ARG A 149 -9.27 0.82 18.24
CA ARG A 149 -9.82 1.55 19.40
C ARG A 149 -11.11 0.94 19.94
N LEU A 150 -12.01 0.49 19.06
CA LEU A 150 -13.25 -0.17 19.49
C LEU A 150 -12.97 -1.56 20.10
N GLN A 151 -11.97 -2.29 19.60
CA GLN A 151 -11.48 -3.51 20.26
C GLN A 151 -10.86 -3.22 21.63
N GLY A 152 -10.12 -2.12 21.77
CA GLY A 152 -9.60 -1.64 23.06
C GLY A 152 -10.72 -1.29 24.05
N LEU A 153 -11.75 -0.57 23.59
CA LEU A 153 -12.94 -0.24 24.37
C LEU A 153 -13.68 -1.49 24.87
N VAL A 154 -13.95 -2.44 23.97
CA VAL A 154 -14.58 -3.73 24.30
C VAL A 154 -13.73 -4.53 25.31
N LYS A 155 -12.40 -4.50 25.20
CA LYS A 155 -11.49 -5.11 26.21
C LYS A 155 -11.53 -4.38 27.57
N SER A 156 -11.62 -3.05 27.58
CA SER A 156 -11.73 -2.28 28.84
C SER A 156 -13.01 -2.63 29.62
N TRP A 157 -14.11 -2.87 28.89
CA TRP A 157 -15.38 -3.28 29.48
C TRP A 157 -15.31 -4.70 30.06
N SER A 158 -14.64 -5.66 29.40
CA SER A 158 -14.60 -7.05 29.88
C SER A 158 -13.79 -7.21 31.17
N LEU A 159 -12.75 -6.39 31.33
CA LEU A 159 -11.92 -6.37 32.53
C LEU A 159 -12.60 -5.69 33.73
N ASN A 160 -13.74 -5.00 33.52
CA ASN A 160 -14.40 -4.15 34.52
C ASN A 160 -13.42 -3.19 35.22
N ALA A 161 -12.39 -2.72 34.49
CA ALA A 161 -11.34 -1.89 35.05
C ALA A 161 -11.93 -0.56 35.52
N PRO A 162 -11.80 -0.18 36.81
CA PRO A 162 -12.02 1.20 37.20
C PRO A 162 -10.92 2.05 36.55
N GLU A 163 -11.30 3.13 35.85
CA GLU A 163 -10.36 4.19 35.48
C GLU A 163 -9.90 4.90 36.78
N ALA A 164 -8.91 4.29 37.43
CA ALA A 164 -8.30 4.71 38.69
C ALA A 164 -6.78 4.43 38.72
N GLU A 165 -6.18 4.17 37.55
CA GLU A 165 -4.77 4.45 37.30
C GLU A 165 -4.72 5.50 36.17
N GLU A 166 -3.90 6.53 36.38
CA GLU A 166 -3.85 7.70 35.53
C GLU A 166 -3.24 7.34 34.17
N MET A 167 -3.67 8.00 33.10
CA MET A 167 -2.86 8.02 31.89
C MET A 167 -1.50 8.63 32.27
N PRO A 168 -0.36 7.94 32.07
CA PRO A 168 0.92 8.63 32.10
C PRO A 168 0.88 9.62 30.94
N LEU A 169 0.71 10.90 31.28
CA LEU A 169 0.92 12.01 30.38
C LEU A 169 2.41 12.01 30.02
N VAL A 170 2.76 11.23 29.00
CA VAL A 170 4.01 11.38 28.25
C VAL A 170 3.84 12.62 27.37
N GLU A 171 3.67 13.77 28.03
CA GLU A 171 4.07 15.04 27.47
C GLU A 171 5.54 14.88 27.08
N GLY A 172 5.88 15.21 25.84
CA GLY A 172 7.25 15.05 25.38
C GLY A 172 8.16 16.00 26.15
N GLU A 173 8.93 15.46 27.10
CA GLU A 173 9.77 16.24 28.00
C GLU A 173 10.87 16.97 27.21
N ARG A 174 10.52 18.19 26.84
CA ARG A 174 11.28 19.07 25.97
C ARG A 174 12.46 19.63 26.76
N ALA A 175 13.62 19.00 26.59
CA ALA A 175 14.86 19.30 27.29
C ALA A 175 15.08 20.81 27.55
N ALA A 176 15.02 21.21 28.82
CA ALA A 176 15.44 22.51 29.31
C ALA A 176 15.93 22.40 30.77
N ALA A 177 17.06 23.08 31.04
CA ALA A 177 17.77 23.27 32.31
C ALA A 177 16.90 23.39 33.60
N ALA A 178 17.41 23.14 34.82
CA ALA A 178 18.77 23.48 35.27
C ALA A 178 19.25 22.77 36.56
N SER A 179 20.58 22.74 36.71
CA SER A 179 21.36 22.94 37.94
C SER A 179 20.86 22.39 39.30
N THR A 180 21.53 21.33 39.78
CA THR A 180 21.74 21.09 41.22
C THR A 180 23.24 21.19 41.53
N THR A 181 23.61 21.93 42.58
CA THR A 181 25.00 22.37 42.84
C THR A 181 25.71 21.61 43.95
N ALA A 182 26.97 21.19 43.69
CA ALA A 182 28.07 21.02 44.66
C ALA A 182 27.90 19.93 45.76
N THR A 183 28.89 19.40 46.49
CA THR A 183 30.38 19.50 46.58
C THR A 183 30.88 18.23 47.34
N VAL A 184 32.15 17.78 47.41
CA VAL A 184 33.50 18.22 46.97
C VAL A 184 34.29 16.97 46.51
N GLY A 185 35.30 17.12 45.63
CA GLY A 185 36.35 16.09 45.43
C GLY A 185 37.54 16.63 44.64
N SER A 186 38.70 16.80 45.27
CA SER A 186 39.82 17.62 44.71
C SER A 186 41.15 16.87 44.58
N ALA A 187 41.60 16.64 43.34
CA ALA A 187 43.00 16.61 42.89
C ALA A 187 42.97 16.60 41.33
N ALA A 188 43.55 17.50 40.53
CA ALA A 188 44.82 18.25 40.53
C ALA A 188 45.95 17.56 39.72
N ALA A 189 46.02 17.90 38.41
CA ALA A 189 47.13 17.80 37.43
C ALA A 189 46.47 17.89 36.03
N ASP A 190 46.52 18.95 35.23
CA ASP A 190 47.56 19.92 34.80
C ASP A 190 48.27 19.52 33.48
N ALA A 191 48.49 20.52 32.62
CA ALA A 191 49.09 20.50 31.27
C ALA A 191 48.42 19.60 30.19
N ALA A 192 48.30 20.01 28.92
CA ALA A 192 48.34 21.34 28.32
C ALA A 192 47.66 21.30 26.93
N SER A 193 47.02 22.39 26.51
CA SER A 193 46.74 22.65 25.09
C SER A 193 46.68 24.16 24.87
N ALA A 194 47.55 24.67 24.01
CA ALA A 194 47.65 26.07 23.66
C ALA A 194 48.05 26.23 22.19
N ALA A 195 47.55 27.30 21.59
CA ALA A 195 47.68 27.70 20.19
C ALA A 195 47.00 26.78 19.15
N ALA A 196 46.46 27.29 18.03
CA ALA A 196 45.83 28.59 17.71
C ALA A 196 45.40 28.56 16.22
N ALA A 197 44.79 29.65 15.76
CA ALA A 197 44.60 30.05 14.37
C ALA A 197 43.55 29.29 13.54
N ARG A 198 42.69 30.10 12.91
CA ARG A 198 41.68 29.73 11.92
C ARG A 198 42.22 29.96 10.49
N PRO A 199 41.53 29.49 9.44
CA PRO A 199 42.10 29.41 8.09
C PRO A 199 41.88 30.65 7.22
N THR A 200 42.70 30.74 6.17
CA THR A 200 42.36 31.28 4.83
C THR A 200 42.97 30.35 3.80
#